data_AF-A0A1Z5SLR3-F1
#
_entry.id   AF-A0A1Z5SLR3-F1
#
_cell.length_a   1.000
_cell.length_b   1.000
_cell.length_c   1.000
_cell.angle_alpha   90.00
_cell.angle_beta   90.00
_cell.angle_gamma   90.00
#
_symmetry.space_group_name_H-M   'P 1'
#
loop_
_entity.id
_entity.type
_entity.pdbx_description
1 polymer ?
#
loop_
_entity_poly.entity_id
_entity_poly.type
_entity_poly.pdbx_seq_one_letter_code
_entity_poly.pdbx_strand_id
1 'polypeptide(L)'
;MADLNVYLTTFNCGRKPVNIDYFSHFLFDGLSKSNPLPPDLIVLSLQEIAPIAYGFLGGTLLTPYFTRFTQAVADAARNTFSNPNVFYHEPIVRNAGMTAIMVFAREEVWHRIQQVESAGVGVGLWEMGNKGAVGVRLSVGGSGADSTTPFTFVAAHLAPMEPEWERRNQDWRSICENLVFEPSPNNQMT
;
A
#
# COMPACT_ATOMS: atom_id res chain seq x y z
N MET A 1 12.43 -10.78 -20.60
CA MET A 1 11.80 -9.84 -19.65
C MET A 1 12.38 -10.21 -18.29
N ALA A 2 12.97 -9.28 -17.54
CA ALA A 2 13.41 -9.59 -16.19
C ALA A 2 12.16 -9.79 -15.32
N ASP A 3 12.17 -10.82 -14.48
CA ASP A 3 11.06 -11.10 -13.58
C ASP A 3 10.93 -9.95 -12.57
N LEU A 4 9.72 -9.40 -12.43
CA LEU A 4 9.40 -8.42 -11.39
C LEU A 4 8.98 -9.16 -10.12
N ASN A 5 9.49 -8.75 -8.98
CA ASN A 5 9.09 -9.29 -7.68
C ASN A 5 8.34 -8.23 -6.83
N VAL A 6 7.32 -8.68 -6.12
CA VAL A 6 6.47 -7.80 -5.30
C VAL A 6 6.44 -8.32 -3.88
N TYR A 7 6.63 -7.43 -2.92
CA TYR A 7 6.51 -7.73 -1.50
C TYR A 7 5.25 -7.06 -0.94
N LEU A 8 4.32 -7.85 -0.40
CA LEU A 8 3.05 -7.35 0.10
C LEU A 8 2.91 -7.65 1.59
N THR A 9 2.69 -6.61 2.38
CA THR A 9 2.45 -6.69 3.83
C THR A 9 1.13 -6.03 4.16
N THR A 10 0.36 -6.65 5.06
CA THR A 10 -0.82 -6.01 5.67
C THR A 10 -0.58 -5.77 7.15
N PHE A 11 -1.00 -4.61 7.66
CA PHE A 11 -0.82 -4.25 9.06
C PHE A 11 -1.94 -3.34 9.58
N ASN A 12 -2.62 -3.78 10.64
CA ASN A 12 -3.57 -2.93 11.36
C ASN A 12 -2.80 -2.10 12.40
N CYS A 13 -2.79 -0.77 12.22
CA CYS A 13 -2.01 0.17 13.03
C CYS A 13 -2.64 0.49 14.39
N GLY A 14 -3.86 0.02 14.67
CA GLY A 14 -4.56 0.26 15.93
C GLY A 14 -4.73 1.76 16.26
N ARG A 15 -4.82 2.61 15.24
CA ARG A 15 -5.00 4.08 15.32
C ARG A 15 -3.84 4.80 15.99
N LYS A 16 -2.65 4.20 16.00
CA LYS A 16 -1.44 4.76 16.59
C LYS A 16 -0.35 4.91 15.54
N PRO A 17 0.53 5.93 15.68
CA PRO A 17 1.75 5.99 14.89
C PRO A 17 2.55 4.69 15.05
N VAL A 18 3.05 4.15 13.94
CA VAL A 18 3.85 2.93 13.96
C VAL A 18 5.16 3.13 14.72
N ASN A 19 5.60 2.12 15.46
CA ASN A 19 6.96 2.08 16.00
C ASN A 19 7.92 1.71 14.86
N ILE A 20 8.82 2.62 14.52
CA ILE A 20 9.70 2.51 13.35
C ILE A 20 10.68 1.35 13.52
N ASP A 21 11.33 1.24 14.68
CA ASP A 21 12.30 0.19 14.96
C ASP A 21 11.64 -1.19 14.91
N TYR A 22 10.46 -1.33 15.54
CA TYR A 22 9.71 -2.58 15.54
C TYR A 22 9.28 -2.97 14.12
N PHE A 23 8.63 -2.05 13.39
CA PHE A 23 8.11 -2.39 12.06
C PHE A 23 9.23 -2.67 11.06
N SER A 24 10.30 -1.86 11.07
CA SER A 24 11.44 -2.05 10.18
C SER A 24 12.19 -3.37 10.43
N HIS A 25 12.30 -3.78 11.71
CA HIS A 25 12.95 -5.04 12.08
C HIS A 25 12.23 -6.26 11.49
N PHE A 26 10.90 -6.27 11.51
CA PHE A 26 10.10 -7.42 11.07
C PHE A 26 9.61 -7.32 9.63
N LEU A 27 9.80 -6.19 8.94
CA LEU A 27 9.18 -5.94 7.63
C LEU A 27 9.54 -7.00 6.59
N PHE A 28 10.76 -7.53 6.59
CA PHE A 28 11.24 -8.48 5.57
C PHE A 28 11.41 -9.92 6.06
N ASP A 29 10.84 -10.28 7.21
CA ASP A 29 10.93 -11.63 7.77
C ASP A 29 10.37 -12.73 6.85
N GLY A 30 9.46 -12.35 5.95
CA GLY A 30 8.90 -13.25 4.95
C GLY A 30 9.82 -13.53 3.75
N LEU A 31 10.95 -12.82 3.60
CA LEU A 31 11.90 -13.07 2.52
C LEU A 31 12.76 -14.31 2.80
N SER A 32 13.33 -14.87 1.73
CA SER A 32 14.32 -15.95 1.85
C SER A 32 15.49 -15.52 2.74
N LYS A 33 15.87 -16.36 3.71
CA LYS A 33 16.99 -16.08 4.62
C LYS A 33 18.36 -16.11 3.90
N SER A 34 18.48 -16.82 2.79
CA SER A 34 19.70 -16.88 2.00
C SER A 34 19.62 -15.88 0.85
N ASN A 35 20.38 -14.79 0.97
CA ASN A 35 20.54 -13.73 -0.03
C ASN A 35 19.21 -13.21 -0.60
N PRO A 36 18.36 -12.56 0.22
CA PRO A 36 17.07 -12.06 -0.24
C PRO A 36 17.26 -11.03 -1.35
N LEU A 37 16.53 -11.20 -2.44
CA LEU A 37 16.46 -10.18 -3.48
C LEU A 37 15.62 -8.99 -2.99
N PRO A 38 16.08 -7.75 -3.16
CA PRO A 38 15.26 -6.59 -2.85
C PRO A 38 13.99 -6.57 -3.71
N PRO A 39 12.82 -6.33 -3.11
CA PRO A 39 11.58 -6.15 -3.85
C PRO A 39 11.67 -5.05 -4.93
N ASP A 40 11.07 -5.26 -6.10
CA ASP A 40 10.89 -4.21 -7.12
C ASP A 40 9.77 -3.25 -6.69
N LEU A 41 8.71 -3.81 -6.12
CA LEU A 41 7.62 -3.08 -5.49
C LEU A 41 7.39 -3.58 -4.06
N ILE A 42 7.19 -2.66 -3.12
CA ILE A 42 6.70 -2.96 -1.77
C ILE A 42 5.31 -2.35 -1.64
N VAL A 43 4.34 -3.16 -1.20
CA VAL A 43 2.96 -2.75 -1.01
C VAL A 43 2.59 -2.93 0.46
N LEU A 44 2.25 -1.84 1.12
CA LEU A 44 1.70 -1.85 2.47
C LEU A 44 0.18 -1.65 2.40
N SER A 45 -0.56 -2.66 2.84
CA SER A 45 -2.01 -2.60 3.09
C SER A 45 -2.25 -2.27 4.57
N LEU A 46 -2.69 -1.05 4.86
CA LEU A 46 -2.77 -0.53 6.22
C LEU A 46 -4.22 -0.34 6.65
N GLN A 47 -4.55 -0.78 7.86
CA GLN A 47 -5.87 -0.55 8.46
C GLN A 47 -5.73 0.24 9.75
N GLU A 48 -6.74 1.03 10.10
CA GLU A 48 -6.72 1.85 11.33
C GLU A 48 -5.49 2.75 11.39
N ILE A 49 -5.11 3.35 10.26
CA ILE A 49 -3.86 4.11 10.12
C ILE A 49 -3.74 5.25 11.15
N ALA A 50 -4.86 5.88 11.50
CA ALA A 50 -4.94 7.04 12.36
C ALA A 50 -6.28 7.06 13.13
N PRO A 51 -6.47 7.96 14.12
CA PRO A 51 -7.78 8.22 14.69
C PRO A 51 -8.85 8.47 13.61
N ILE A 52 -10.09 8.05 13.86
CA ILE A 52 -11.18 8.05 12.88
C ILE A 52 -11.34 9.41 12.20
N ALA A 53 -11.33 10.50 12.98
CA ALA A 53 -11.45 11.85 12.44
C ALA A 53 -10.36 12.19 11.41
N TYR A 54 -9.12 11.75 11.65
CA TYR A 54 -8.00 12.02 10.75
C TYR A 54 -8.07 11.13 9.51
N GLY A 55 -8.43 9.85 9.68
CA GLY A 55 -8.66 8.96 8.54
C GLY A 55 -9.74 9.49 7.60
N PHE A 56 -10.83 10.03 8.15
CA PHE A 56 -11.92 10.60 7.35
C PHE A 56 -11.56 11.92 6.68
N LEU A 57 -10.90 12.84 7.40
CA LEU A 57 -10.48 14.13 6.84
C LEU A 57 -9.31 14.00 5.85
N GLY A 58 -8.46 12.99 6.03
CA GLY A 58 -7.33 12.71 5.16
C GLY A 58 -6.29 13.84 5.09
N GLY A 59 -5.62 13.94 3.95
CA GLY A 59 -4.66 15.01 3.66
C GLY A 59 -3.49 15.07 4.63
N THR A 60 -3.09 16.29 5.00
CA THR A 60 -1.90 16.56 5.83
C THR A 60 -2.01 15.99 7.25
N LEU A 61 -3.22 15.69 7.72
CA LEU A 61 -3.44 15.04 9.02
C LEU A 61 -2.89 13.62 9.08
N LEU A 62 -2.75 12.96 7.92
CA LEU A 62 -2.20 11.61 7.81
C LEU A 62 -0.69 11.58 7.54
N THR A 63 -0.08 12.71 7.15
CA THR A 63 1.36 12.81 6.89
C THR A 63 2.22 12.24 8.02
N PRO A 64 1.97 12.56 9.32
CA PRO A 64 2.79 12.01 10.41
C PRO A 64 2.72 10.49 10.55
N TYR A 65 1.67 9.85 10.05
CA TYR A 65 1.50 8.39 10.08
C TYR A 65 2.25 7.75 8.90
N PHE A 66 2.04 8.27 7.69
CA PHE A 66 2.70 7.76 6.48
C PHE A 66 4.21 7.95 6.50
N THR A 67 4.72 9.12 6.94
CA THR A 67 6.17 9.37 7.01
C THR A 67 6.90 8.35 7.88
N ARG A 68 6.26 7.82 8.93
CA ARG A 68 6.86 6.79 9.78
C ARG A 68 6.96 5.44 9.07
N PHE A 69 5.99 5.09 8.23
CA PHE A 69 6.09 3.90 7.38
C PHE A 69 7.15 4.10 6.30
N THR A 70 7.23 5.27 5.66
CA THR A 70 8.29 5.59 4.70
C THR A 70 9.67 5.42 5.33
N GLN A 71 9.87 5.95 6.54
CA GLN A 71 11.12 5.78 7.29
C GLN A 71 11.38 4.29 7.63
N ALA A 72 10.37 3.57 8.12
CA ALA A 72 10.53 2.17 8.49
C ALA A 72 10.88 1.28 7.30
N VAL A 73 10.33 1.53 6.10
CA VAL A 73 10.71 0.83 4.86
C VAL A 73 12.17 1.14 4.49
N ALA A 74 12.58 2.40 4.57
CA ALA A 74 13.96 2.79 4.28
C ALA A 74 14.97 2.16 5.26
N ASP A 75 14.64 2.13 6.56
CA ASP A 75 15.47 1.50 7.59
C ASP A 75 15.51 -0.03 7.43
N ALA A 76 14.38 -0.67 7.12
CA ALA A 76 14.32 -2.10 6.84
C ALA A 76 15.19 -2.50 5.64
N ALA A 77 15.11 -1.72 4.54
CA ALA A 77 15.88 -1.98 3.33
C ALA A 77 17.39 -1.90 3.60
N ARG A 78 17.81 -0.84 4.31
CA ARG A 78 19.21 -0.62 4.71
C ARG A 78 19.74 -1.73 5.62
N ASN A 79 18.92 -2.24 6.53
CA ASN A 79 19.31 -3.26 7.49
C ASN A 79 19.32 -4.68 6.88
N THR A 80 18.53 -4.93 5.83
CA THR A 80 18.32 -6.26 5.26
C THR A 80 19.22 -6.53 4.05
N PHE A 81 19.40 -5.55 3.16
CA PHE A 81 20.11 -5.76 1.90
C PHE A 81 21.53 -5.21 1.98
N SER A 82 22.52 -6.07 1.74
CA SER A 82 23.94 -5.69 1.80
C SER A 82 24.36 -4.72 0.69
N ASN A 83 23.58 -4.63 -0.40
CA ASN A 83 23.84 -3.68 -1.48
C ASN A 83 23.43 -2.27 -1.03
N PRO A 84 24.37 -1.32 -0.87
CA PRO A 84 24.06 0.04 -0.43
C PRO A 84 23.24 0.84 -1.44
N ASN A 85 23.07 0.35 -2.67
CA ASN A 85 22.29 1.01 -3.73
C ASN A 85 20.81 0.63 -3.74
N VAL A 86 20.33 -0.11 -2.74
CA VAL A 86 18.91 -0.46 -2.64
C VAL A 86 18.15 0.68 -1.98
N PHE A 87 17.50 1.49 -2.82
CA PHE A 87 16.68 2.61 -2.41
C PHE A 87 15.28 2.53 -3.01
N TYR A 88 14.30 2.99 -2.23
CA TYR A 88 12.90 3.10 -2.65
C TYR A 88 12.50 4.57 -2.66
N HIS A 89 11.75 4.98 -3.69
CA HIS A 89 11.24 6.35 -3.80
C HIS A 89 10.08 6.62 -2.84
N GLU A 90 9.70 7.91 -2.76
CA GLU A 90 8.48 8.33 -2.07
C GLU A 90 7.28 7.54 -2.60
N PRO A 91 6.49 6.91 -1.72
CA PRO A 91 5.45 5.98 -2.14
C PRO A 91 4.26 6.67 -2.78
N ILE A 92 3.56 5.93 -3.64
CA ILE A 92 2.18 6.26 -4.02
C ILE A 92 1.30 5.92 -2.81
N VAL A 93 0.66 6.95 -2.22
CA VAL A 93 -0.15 6.80 -1.00
C VAL A 93 -1.60 7.14 -1.25
N ARG A 94 -2.54 6.25 -0.92
CA ARG A 94 -3.98 6.51 -0.99
C ARG A 94 -4.68 6.00 0.26
N ASN A 95 -5.77 6.65 0.66
CA ASN A 95 -6.62 6.18 1.75
C ASN A 95 -8.12 6.35 1.42
N ALA A 96 -8.92 5.46 1.98
CA ALA A 96 -10.37 5.57 2.07
C ALA A 96 -10.74 5.43 3.55
N GLY A 97 -11.06 6.55 4.18
CA GLY A 97 -11.21 6.62 5.64
C GLY A 97 -9.94 6.12 6.34
N MET A 98 -10.09 5.13 7.21
CA MET A 98 -8.96 4.55 7.99
C MET A 98 -8.16 3.47 7.26
N THR A 99 -8.58 3.04 6.08
CA THR A 99 -7.84 2.05 5.26
C THR A 99 -6.93 2.79 4.30
N ALA A 100 -5.67 2.41 4.25
CA ALA A 100 -4.67 3.05 3.40
C ALA A 100 -3.83 2.02 2.64
N ILE A 101 -3.29 2.44 1.51
CA ILE A 101 -2.32 1.68 0.73
C ILE A 101 -1.11 2.58 0.44
N MET A 102 0.08 2.00 0.57
CA MET A 102 1.34 2.63 0.18
C MET A 102 2.06 1.70 -0.78
N VAL A 103 2.43 2.21 -1.96
CA VAL A 103 3.20 1.46 -2.96
C VAL A 103 4.55 2.14 -3.15
N PHE A 104 5.61 1.46 -2.72
CA PHE A 104 7.00 1.87 -2.92
C PHE A 104 7.56 1.15 -4.14
N ALA A 105 8.42 1.83 -4.88
CA ALA A 105 9.16 1.22 -5.98
C ALA A 105 10.65 1.45 -5.81
N ARG A 106 11.43 0.42 -6.13
CA ARG A 106 12.89 0.52 -6.18
C ARG A 106 13.32 1.45 -7.31
N GLU A 107 14.46 2.11 -7.16
CA GLU A 107 15.01 3.09 -8.14
C GLU A 107 14.92 2.59 -9.60
N GLU A 108 15.29 1.35 -9.89
CA GLU A 108 15.31 0.81 -11.26
C GLU A 108 13.91 0.53 -11.85
N VAL A 109 12.87 0.61 -11.02
CA VAL A 109 11.47 0.34 -11.37
C VAL A 109 10.66 1.63 -11.39
N TRP A 110 10.99 2.59 -10.53
CA TRP A 110 10.27 3.85 -10.37
C TRP A 110 10.05 4.59 -11.68
N HIS A 111 11.11 4.82 -12.45
CA HIS A 111 11.05 5.54 -13.74
C HIS A 111 10.25 4.81 -14.83
N ARG A 112 9.86 3.56 -14.59
CA ARG A 112 9.05 2.75 -15.51
C ARG A 112 7.59 2.68 -15.09
N ILE A 113 7.20 3.25 -13.95
CA ILE A 113 5.81 3.29 -13.49
C ILE A 113 5.03 4.30 -14.32
N GLN A 114 3.86 3.88 -14.78
CA GLN A 114 2.97 4.65 -15.64
C GLN A 114 1.51 4.27 -15.37
N GLN A 115 0.57 5.07 -15.87
CA GLN A 115 -0.88 4.81 -15.76
C GLN A 115 -1.36 4.54 -14.32
N VAL A 116 -0.95 5.41 -13.39
CA VAL A 116 -1.36 5.28 -11.99
C VAL A 116 -2.82 5.70 -11.81
N GLU A 117 -3.64 4.75 -11.40
CA GLU A 117 -5.04 4.95 -11.03
C GLU A 117 -5.24 4.60 -9.56
N SER A 118 -6.24 5.23 -8.94
CA SER A 118 -6.64 4.91 -7.57
C SER A 118 -8.14 4.81 -7.43
N ALA A 119 -8.57 4.03 -6.45
CA ALA A 119 -9.97 3.79 -6.13
C ALA A 119 -10.17 3.77 -4.62
N GLY A 120 -11.33 4.16 -4.12
CA GLY A 120 -11.67 4.06 -2.71
C GLY A 120 -13.17 3.83 -2.51
N VAL A 121 -13.53 2.94 -1.59
CA VAL A 121 -14.92 2.63 -1.26
C VAL A 121 -15.06 2.40 0.25
N GLY A 122 -16.07 3.02 0.86
CA GLY A 122 -16.48 2.74 2.24
C GLY A 122 -17.45 1.56 2.28
N VAL A 123 -17.33 0.69 3.29
CA VAL A 123 -18.34 -0.34 3.62
C VAL A 123 -18.65 -0.23 5.11
N GLY A 124 -19.83 -0.65 5.58
CA GLY A 124 -20.18 -0.52 7.01
C GLY A 124 -21.61 -0.05 7.27
N LEU A 125 -22.02 -0.03 8.54
CA LEU A 125 -23.24 0.70 8.93
C LEU A 125 -23.03 2.17 8.54
N TRP A 126 -23.92 2.72 7.72
CA TRP A 126 -23.89 4.11 7.25
C TRP A 126 -22.67 4.50 6.40
N GLU A 127 -21.92 3.54 5.85
CA GLU A 127 -20.70 3.82 5.07
C GLU A 127 -19.72 4.76 5.78
N MET A 128 -19.70 4.74 7.12
CA MET A 128 -18.97 5.69 7.99
C MET A 128 -17.43 5.67 7.86
N GLY A 129 -16.87 5.09 6.81
CA GLY A 129 -15.44 5.19 6.47
C GLY A 129 -14.50 4.50 7.45
N ASN A 130 -15.01 3.73 8.41
CA ASN A 130 -14.21 2.94 9.35
C ASN A 130 -13.82 1.56 8.79
N LYS A 131 -14.53 1.11 7.75
CA LYS A 131 -14.31 -0.12 6.98
C LYS A 131 -14.44 0.24 5.51
N GLY A 132 -13.75 -0.51 4.66
CA GLY A 132 -13.70 -0.20 3.24
C GLY A 132 -12.46 -0.75 2.58
N ALA A 133 -12.29 -0.39 1.31
CA ALA A 133 -11.11 -0.70 0.55
C ALA A 133 -10.57 0.53 -0.17
N VAL A 134 -9.26 0.52 -0.39
CA VAL A 134 -8.56 1.46 -1.25
C VAL A 134 -7.68 0.66 -2.19
N GLY A 135 -7.65 1.06 -3.46
CA GLY A 135 -6.90 0.39 -4.50
C GLY A 135 -5.92 1.32 -5.20
N VAL A 136 -4.80 0.76 -5.64
CA VAL A 136 -3.87 1.38 -6.59
C VAL A 136 -3.70 0.44 -7.78
N ARG A 137 -3.90 0.97 -8.98
CA ARG A 137 -3.52 0.31 -10.23
C ARG A 137 -2.38 1.10 -10.86
N LEU A 138 -1.41 0.38 -11.40
CA LEU A 138 -0.29 0.97 -12.13
C LEU A 138 0.21 -0.02 -13.17
N SER A 139 0.97 0.47 -14.15
CA SER A 139 1.65 -0.33 -15.14
C SER A 139 3.16 -0.11 -15.01
N VAL A 140 3.96 -1.18 -15.09
CA VAL A 140 5.42 -1.09 -15.13
C VAL A 140 5.91 -1.36 -16.55
N GLY A 141 6.65 -0.43 -17.14
CA GLY A 141 7.27 -0.58 -18.46
C GLY A 141 8.30 -1.71 -18.49
N GLY A 142 8.28 -2.52 -19.54
CA GLY A 142 9.24 -3.59 -19.82
C GLY A 142 10.40 -3.12 -20.71
N SER A 143 11.12 -4.08 -21.27
CA SER A 143 12.31 -3.84 -22.12
C SER A 143 11.95 -3.53 -23.59
N GLY A 144 10.72 -3.81 -24.02
CA GLY A 144 10.22 -3.50 -25.37
C GLY A 144 9.46 -2.17 -25.39
N ALA A 145 9.52 -1.48 -26.53
CA ALA A 145 9.00 -0.11 -26.71
C ALA A 145 7.53 0.07 -26.27
N ASP A 146 6.71 -1.00 -26.32
CA ASP A 146 5.28 -0.97 -25.94
C ASP A 146 4.90 -2.05 -24.91
N SER A 147 5.87 -2.70 -24.26
CA SER A 147 5.54 -3.73 -23.27
C SER A 147 5.30 -3.09 -21.91
N THR A 148 4.12 -3.30 -21.32
CA THR A 148 3.82 -2.91 -19.94
C THR A 148 3.20 -4.09 -19.18
N THR A 149 3.51 -4.18 -17.89
CA THR A 149 2.93 -5.18 -16.98
C THR A 149 2.00 -4.47 -16.00
N PRO A 150 0.68 -4.71 -16.05
CA PRO A 150 -0.27 -4.07 -15.14
C PRO A 150 -0.26 -4.75 -13.76
N PHE A 151 -0.39 -3.93 -12.72
CA PHE A 151 -0.55 -4.34 -11.33
C PHE A 151 -1.79 -3.68 -10.75
N THR A 152 -2.57 -4.44 -9.97
CA THR A 152 -3.67 -3.90 -9.16
C THR A 152 -3.52 -4.41 -7.74
N PHE A 153 -3.43 -3.48 -6.81
CA PHE A 153 -3.34 -3.76 -5.38
C PHE A 153 -4.56 -3.21 -4.66
N VAL A 154 -5.09 -3.98 -3.72
CA VAL A 154 -6.26 -3.59 -2.93
C VAL A 154 -5.94 -3.83 -1.46
N ALA A 155 -6.02 -2.75 -0.66
CA ALA A 155 -6.02 -2.82 0.79
C ALA A 155 -7.48 -2.80 1.27
N ALA A 156 -7.88 -3.80 2.05
CA ALA A 156 -9.25 -3.94 2.54
C ALA A 156 -9.30 -4.06 4.07
N HIS A 157 -10.34 -3.50 4.66
CA HIS A 157 -10.67 -3.61 6.07
C HIS A 157 -12.14 -3.98 6.20
N LEU A 158 -12.40 -5.27 6.43
CA LEU A 158 -13.75 -5.86 6.45
C LEU A 158 -14.30 -5.93 7.88
N ALA A 159 -15.58 -6.30 8.02
CA ALA A 159 -16.22 -6.48 9.31
C ALA A 159 -15.44 -7.43 10.26
N PRO A 160 -15.22 -7.01 11.52
CA PRO A 160 -14.50 -7.79 12.52
C PRO A 160 -15.40 -8.86 13.14
N MET A 161 -14.84 -9.68 14.04
CA MET A 161 -15.53 -10.74 14.81
C MET A 161 -15.86 -12.01 14.02
N GLU A 162 -15.70 -13.16 14.66
CA GLU A 162 -15.91 -14.47 14.05
C GLU A 162 -17.31 -14.65 13.41
N PRO A 163 -18.43 -14.27 14.07
CA PRO A 163 -19.77 -14.48 13.52
C PRO A 163 -20.10 -13.64 12.28
N GLU A 164 -19.35 -12.57 12.02
CA GLU A 164 -19.63 -11.60 10.95
C GLU A 164 -19.14 -12.08 9.57
N TRP A 165 -19.08 -13.39 9.32
CA TRP A 165 -18.59 -13.92 8.05
C TRP A 165 -19.52 -13.59 6.87
N GLU A 166 -20.84 -13.61 7.07
CA GLU A 166 -21.82 -13.19 6.06
C GLU A 166 -21.63 -11.72 5.71
N ARG A 167 -21.37 -10.91 6.74
CA ARG A 167 -21.08 -9.50 6.56
C ARG A 167 -19.77 -9.28 5.80
N ARG A 168 -18.70 -10.04 6.11
CA ARG A 168 -17.45 -9.98 5.33
C ARG A 168 -17.66 -10.34 3.85
N ASN A 169 -18.53 -11.30 3.55
CA ASN A 169 -18.89 -11.64 2.17
C ASN A 169 -19.62 -10.49 1.47
N GLN A 170 -20.52 -9.81 2.18
CA GLN A 170 -21.21 -8.62 1.67
C GLN A 170 -20.23 -7.46 1.46
N ASP A 171 -19.36 -7.18 2.42
CA ASP A 171 -18.31 -6.16 2.30
C ASP A 171 -17.43 -6.44 1.07
N TRP A 172 -16.98 -7.69 0.89
CA TRP A 172 -16.20 -8.10 -0.28
C TRP A 172 -16.95 -7.88 -1.60
N ARG A 173 -18.22 -8.29 -1.66
CA ARG A 173 -19.07 -8.06 -2.82
C ARG A 173 -19.19 -6.57 -3.15
N SER A 174 -19.49 -5.74 -2.16
CA SER A 174 -19.57 -4.28 -2.32
C SER A 174 -18.25 -3.69 -2.84
N ILE A 175 -17.10 -4.19 -2.35
CA ILE A 175 -15.78 -3.77 -2.85
C ILE A 175 -15.61 -4.13 -4.32
N CYS A 176 -15.95 -5.37 -4.72
CA CYS A 176 -15.87 -5.78 -6.12
C CYS A 176 -16.78 -4.97 -7.05
N GLU A 177 -17.97 -4.59 -6.58
CA GLU A 177 -18.97 -3.86 -7.38
C GLU A 177 -18.64 -2.36 -7.50
N ASN A 178 -17.96 -1.76 -6.50
CA ASN A 178 -17.87 -0.29 -6.38
C ASN A 178 -16.43 0.27 -6.34
N LEU A 179 -15.38 -0.57 -6.33
CA LEU A 179 -13.99 -0.08 -6.38
C LEU A 179 -13.63 0.39 -7.81
N VAL A 180 -14.09 1.58 -8.17
CA VAL A 180 -13.89 2.19 -9.48
C VAL A 180 -12.56 2.95 -9.51
N PHE A 181 -11.66 2.54 -10.41
CA PHE A 181 -10.34 3.14 -10.57
C PHE A 181 -10.40 4.35 -11.50
N GLU A 182 -9.83 5.45 -11.03
CA GLU A 182 -9.75 6.70 -11.77
C GLU A 182 -8.29 7.17 -11.88
N PRO A 183 -7.90 7.81 -13.00
CA PRO A 183 -6.58 8.39 -13.16
C PRO A 183 -6.26 9.35 -12.01
N SER A 184 -5.07 9.22 -11.43
CA SER A 184 -4.74 10.07 -10.30
C SER A 184 -4.45 11.53 -10.72
N PRO A 185 -5.01 12.54 -10.04
CA PRO A 185 -4.83 13.95 -10.41
C PRO A 185 -3.38 14.47 -10.23
N ASN A 186 -2.53 13.79 -9.47
CA ASN A 186 -1.14 14.19 -9.22
C ASN A 186 -0.13 13.43 -10.10
N ASN A 187 -0.36 13.38 -11.40
CA ASN A 187 0.57 12.75 -12.35
C ASN A 187 1.75 13.65 -12.76
N GLN A 188 2.14 14.61 -11.91
CA GLN A 188 3.39 15.34 -12.07
C GLN A 188 4.44 14.72 -11.17
N MET A 189 5.00 13.61 -11.63
CA MET A 189 6.31 13.15 -11.18
C MET A 189 7.33 14.14 -11.75
N THR A 190 7.64 15.20 -11.00
CA THR A 190 8.80 16.07 -11.26
C THR A 190 10.03 15.51 -10.58
#